data_AF-A0A1S2IVX6-F1
#
_entry.id   AF-A0A1S2IVX6-F1
#
_cell.length_a   1.000
_cell.length_b   1.000
_cell.length_c   1.000
_cell.angle_alpha   90.00
_cell.angle_beta   90.00
_cell.angle_gamma   90.00
#
_symmetry.space_group_name_H-M   'P 1'
#
loop_
_entity.id
_entity.type
_entity.pdbx_description
1 polymer ?
#
loop_
_entity_poly.entity_id
_entity_poly.type
_entity_poly.pdbx_seq_one_letter_code
_entity_poly.pdbx_strand_id
1 'polypeptide(L)'
;MPEPRDLVFLDCDTGIDDALAIAYLARSPSLQLVGVGTVSGNIDAATAARNTLDLLDVLGLGDVPVAIGEHDFTTRAYSGGAPHVHGDNGIGGVVLPPSLRATHEQDAAHLLVTLARQHPGQIRVLAIGPLTNLARALEIEPDLPRLVRDVIVMGGAFLVPGNVTPLAEANIHNDPEAADAVFAADWAVTLVPLDVTTGHRFLQEHLDELLLAPAPYASIGKMLDTYFDFYATVYGSRVAILHDPLAAAVLSGESQVTNTLDVPVLVTGGHGPDRGRTRADLRTDGSATRRPVRVVLTVRELFAPVLLERLVGTGRAD
;
A
#
# COMPACT_ATOMS: atom_id res chain seq x y z
N MET A 1 -1.37 22.04 -22.44
CA MET A 1 -0.88 22.01 -21.04
C MET A 1 -1.08 20.57 -20.57
N PRO A 2 -0.14 19.96 -19.84
CA PRO A 2 -0.40 18.66 -19.25
C PRO A 2 -1.64 18.75 -18.34
N GLU A 3 -2.47 17.71 -18.32
CA GLU A 3 -3.62 17.65 -17.42
C GLU A 3 -3.14 17.71 -15.94
N PRO A 4 -3.93 18.32 -15.05
CA PRO A 4 -3.57 18.39 -13.64
C PRO A 4 -3.46 16.98 -13.05
N ARG A 5 -2.39 16.73 -12.29
CA ARG A 5 -2.13 15.46 -11.63
C ARG A 5 -2.65 15.47 -10.19
N ASP A 6 -3.15 14.33 -9.75
CA ASP A 6 -3.58 14.13 -8.38
C ASP A 6 -2.40 14.07 -7.41
N LEU A 7 -2.55 14.80 -6.31
CA LEU A 7 -1.73 14.84 -5.10
C LEU A 7 -1.58 13.48 -4.42
N VAL A 8 -0.48 12.72 -4.49
CA VAL A 8 -0.38 11.42 -3.78
C VAL A 8 0.70 11.45 -2.69
N PHE A 9 0.29 11.12 -1.46
CA PHE A 9 1.18 10.70 -0.39
C PHE A 9 1.11 9.18 -0.25
N LEU A 10 2.26 8.51 -0.30
CA LEU A 10 2.36 7.06 -0.11
C LEU A 10 2.79 6.76 1.33
N ASP A 11 2.08 5.86 2.01
CA ASP A 11 2.48 5.29 3.29
C ASP A 11 2.71 3.78 3.11
N CYS A 12 3.95 3.32 3.28
CA CYS A 12 4.36 1.97 2.87
C CYS A 12 5.41 1.35 3.79
N ASP A 13 5.56 0.02 3.74
CA ASP A 13 6.56 -0.76 4.46
C ASP A 13 7.53 -1.49 3.51
N THR A 14 7.65 -0.97 2.29
CA THR A 14 8.60 -1.33 1.22
C THR A 14 9.08 -2.78 1.20
N GLY A 15 8.11 -3.66 1.02
CA GLY A 15 8.24 -5.02 0.52
C GLY A 15 8.38 -5.09 -1.01
N ILE A 16 8.11 -6.27 -1.56
CA ILE A 16 8.28 -6.58 -3.00
C ILE A 16 7.09 -6.03 -3.81
N ASP A 17 5.88 -6.19 -3.30
CA ASP A 17 4.64 -5.65 -3.85
C ASP A 17 4.55 -4.13 -3.69
N ASP A 18 5.04 -3.55 -2.58
CA ASP A 18 5.22 -2.10 -2.45
C ASP A 18 6.13 -1.55 -3.55
N ALA A 19 7.27 -2.21 -3.82
CA ALA A 19 8.20 -1.80 -4.86
C ALA A 19 7.53 -1.79 -6.25
N LEU A 20 6.65 -2.77 -6.49
CA LEU A 20 5.83 -2.84 -7.70
C LEU A 20 4.78 -1.72 -7.75
N ALA A 21 4.17 -1.35 -6.63
CA ALA A 21 3.25 -0.23 -6.52
C ALA A 21 3.96 1.12 -6.76
N ILE A 22 5.15 1.32 -6.21
CA ILE A 22 5.99 2.51 -6.45
C ILE A 22 6.33 2.62 -7.94
N ALA A 23 6.70 1.52 -8.59
CA ALA A 23 6.98 1.50 -10.02
C ALA A 23 5.74 1.84 -10.87
N TYR A 24 4.56 1.36 -10.47
CA TYR A 24 3.29 1.74 -11.09
C TYR A 24 3.01 3.25 -10.92
N LEU A 25 3.16 3.79 -9.71
CA LEU A 25 2.97 5.22 -9.44
C LEU A 25 3.92 6.10 -10.26
N ALA A 26 5.19 5.70 -10.39
CA ALA A 26 6.19 6.42 -11.20
C ALA A 26 5.80 6.52 -12.69
N ARG A 27 4.99 5.59 -13.17
CA ARG A 27 4.53 5.50 -14.56
C ARG A 27 3.11 5.99 -14.78
N SER A 28 2.40 6.38 -13.71
CA SER A 28 1.02 6.82 -13.76
C SER A 28 0.93 8.31 -14.13
N PRO A 29 0.46 8.68 -15.33
CA PRO A 29 0.52 10.07 -15.80
C PRO A 29 -0.47 11.00 -15.09
N SER A 30 -1.53 10.46 -14.49
CA SER A 30 -2.55 11.17 -13.74
C SER A 30 -2.17 11.44 -12.28
N LEU A 31 -1.08 10.84 -11.79
CA LEU A 31 -0.67 10.90 -10.39
C LEU A 31 0.66 11.63 -10.25
N GLN A 32 0.80 12.38 -9.15
CA GLN A 32 2.05 12.97 -8.74
C GLN A 32 2.34 12.54 -7.30
N LEU A 33 3.37 11.73 -7.12
CA LEU A 33 3.87 11.39 -5.80
C LEU A 33 4.56 12.63 -5.21
N VAL A 34 4.05 13.13 -4.08
CA VAL A 34 4.57 14.35 -3.41
C VAL A 34 5.30 14.06 -2.11
N GLY A 35 5.19 12.84 -1.59
CA GLY A 35 5.93 12.38 -0.44
C GLY A 35 5.68 10.91 -0.16
N VAL A 36 6.62 10.27 0.52
CA VAL A 36 6.51 8.91 1.02
C VAL A 36 6.80 8.89 2.51
N GLY A 37 5.90 8.30 3.28
CA GLY A 37 6.14 7.89 4.67
C GLY A 37 6.41 6.39 4.71
N THR A 38 7.42 5.97 5.47
CA THR A 38 7.63 4.54 5.70
C THR A 38 7.22 4.11 7.11
N VAL A 39 6.72 2.89 7.25
CA VAL A 39 6.30 2.30 8.53
C VAL A 39 6.89 0.89 8.65
N SER A 40 7.09 0.40 9.87
CA SER A 40 7.49 -1.00 10.05
C SER A 40 6.35 -1.96 9.67
N GLY A 41 6.66 -3.04 8.98
CA GLY A 41 5.73 -4.11 8.62
C GLY A 41 6.47 -5.28 7.98
N ASN A 42 6.55 -5.31 6.65
CA ASN A 42 7.33 -6.26 5.86
C ASN A 42 8.82 -6.24 6.24
N ILE A 43 9.34 -5.04 6.52
CA ILE A 43 10.67 -4.76 7.09
C ILE A 43 10.56 -3.59 8.08
N ASP A 44 11.61 -3.24 8.82
CA ASP A 44 11.58 -2.08 9.72
C ASP A 44 11.50 -0.76 8.94
N ALA A 45 10.86 0.26 9.53
CA ALA A 45 10.61 1.55 8.89
C ALA A 45 11.86 2.22 8.28
N ALA A 46 13.03 2.07 8.91
CA ALA A 46 14.27 2.71 8.45
C ALA A 46 14.85 1.98 7.22
N THR A 47 14.83 0.64 7.23
CA THR A 47 15.20 -0.15 6.05
C THR A 47 14.21 0.06 4.92
N ALA A 48 12.91 0.13 5.21
CA ALA A 48 11.89 0.47 4.22
C ALA A 48 12.17 1.84 3.57
N ALA A 49 12.54 2.86 4.36
CA ALA A 49 12.92 4.18 3.83
C ALA A 49 14.14 4.11 2.90
N ARG A 50 15.15 3.29 3.24
CA ARG A 50 16.31 3.08 2.37
C ARG A 50 15.93 2.41 1.05
N ASN A 51 15.13 1.35 1.10
CA ASN A 51 14.63 0.67 -0.10
C ASN A 51 13.81 1.63 -0.98
N THR A 52 12.93 2.43 -0.36
CA THR A 52 12.13 3.43 -1.07
C THR A 52 13.01 4.47 -1.76
N LEU A 53 14.03 5.03 -1.08
CA LEU A 53 14.93 6.01 -1.68
C LEU A 53 15.66 5.45 -2.91
N ASP A 54 16.19 4.23 -2.79
CA ASP A 54 16.91 3.56 -3.86
C ASP A 54 15.98 3.27 -5.06
N LEU A 55 14.74 2.82 -4.80
CA LEU A 55 13.71 2.60 -5.82
C LEU A 55 13.32 3.90 -6.53
N LEU A 56 13.02 4.96 -5.78
CA LEU A 56 12.63 6.25 -6.35
C LEU A 56 13.74 6.82 -7.23
N ASP A 57 15.01 6.71 -6.85
CA ASP A 57 16.13 7.19 -7.65
C ASP A 57 16.24 6.45 -8.99
N VAL A 58 16.18 5.12 -8.98
CA VAL A 58 16.26 4.33 -10.22
C VAL A 58 15.03 4.49 -11.11
N LEU A 59 13.88 4.86 -10.54
CA LEU A 59 12.64 5.17 -11.25
C LEU A 59 12.53 6.63 -11.72
N GLY A 60 13.54 7.47 -11.44
CA GLY A 60 13.56 8.87 -11.87
C GLY A 60 12.69 9.82 -11.03
N LEU A 61 12.38 9.43 -9.79
CA LEU A 61 11.62 10.22 -8.81
C LEU A 61 12.51 10.75 -7.67
N GLY A 62 13.74 11.15 -8.01
CA GLY A 62 14.77 11.59 -7.04
C GLY A 62 14.41 12.86 -6.24
N ASP A 63 13.37 13.59 -6.62
CA ASP A 63 12.92 14.80 -5.90
C ASP A 63 11.82 14.53 -4.85
N VAL A 64 11.26 13.31 -4.81
CA VAL A 64 10.20 12.96 -3.86
C VAL A 64 10.78 12.74 -2.47
N PRO A 65 10.32 13.47 -1.43
CA PRO A 65 10.82 13.30 -0.06
C PRO A 65 10.35 11.96 0.53
N VAL A 66 11.24 11.31 1.29
CA VAL A 66 10.97 10.05 2.00
C VAL A 66 11.21 10.26 3.48
N ALA A 67 10.17 10.18 4.30
CA ALA A 67 10.23 10.33 5.75
C ALA A 67 10.14 8.96 6.43
N ILE A 68 11.01 8.73 7.42
CA ILE A 68 10.91 7.56 8.29
C ILE A 68 9.74 7.79 9.24
N GLY A 69 8.82 6.85 9.33
CA GLY A 69 7.71 6.88 10.27
C GLY A 69 7.90 5.94 11.45
N GLU A 70 6.79 5.42 11.94
CA GLU A 70 6.71 4.65 13.17
C GLU A 70 7.44 3.30 13.04
N HIS A 71 8.37 3.07 13.99
CA HIS A 71 9.06 1.79 14.11
C HIS A 71 8.20 0.77 14.85
N ASP A 72 7.59 1.18 15.95
CA ASP A 72 6.73 0.35 16.78
C ASP A 72 5.25 0.55 16.41
N PHE A 73 4.41 -0.39 16.80
CA PHE A 73 2.96 -0.28 16.63
C PHE A 73 2.33 0.35 17.89
N THR A 74 1.11 0.88 17.75
CA THR A 74 0.37 1.62 18.79
C THR A 74 0.36 0.92 20.15
N THR A 75 0.26 -0.41 20.18
CA THR A 75 0.18 -1.19 21.42
C THR A 75 1.32 -2.19 21.62
N ARG A 76 2.25 -2.31 20.68
CA ARG A 76 3.31 -3.34 20.75
C ARG A 76 4.57 -2.91 20.01
N ALA A 77 5.71 -3.34 20.52
CA ALA A 77 6.98 -3.19 19.81
C ALA A 77 6.97 -3.97 18.50
N TYR A 78 7.65 -3.46 17.49
CA TYR A 78 7.92 -4.23 16.28
C TYR A 78 8.84 -5.40 16.60
N SER A 79 8.43 -6.59 16.18
CA SER A 79 9.07 -7.86 16.56
C SER A 79 9.71 -8.59 15.39
N GLY A 80 9.95 -7.89 14.29
CA GLY A 80 10.49 -8.44 13.04
C GLY A 80 9.43 -8.56 11.95
N GLY A 81 9.91 -8.48 10.71
CA GLY A 81 9.09 -8.41 9.51
C GLY A 81 8.85 -9.78 8.89
N ALA A 82 8.69 -9.80 7.57
CA ALA A 82 8.36 -11.01 6.80
C ALA A 82 9.47 -11.39 5.80
N PRO A 83 10.71 -11.69 6.25
CA PRO A 83 11.81 -12.03 5.35
C PRO A 83 11.58 -13.35 4.57
N HIS A 84 10.71 -14.22 5.07
CA HIS A 84 10.28 -15.43 4.37
C HIS A 84 9.41 -15.16 3.13
N VAL A 85 8.86 -13.93 3.03
CA VAL A 85 8.06 -13.45 1.89
C VAL A 85 8.89 -12.47 1.05
N HIS A 86 9.54 -11.51 1.72
CA HIS A 86 10.16 -10.35 1.10
C HIS A 86 11.69 -10.42 1.03
N GLY A 87 12.30 -11.50 1.51
CA GLY A 87 13.76 -11.62 1.64
C GLY A 87 14.32 -10.78 2.78
N ASP A 88 15.58 -11.04 3.15
CA ASP A 88 16.22 -10.42 4.32
C ASP A 88 16.37 -8.89 4.21
N ASN A 89 16.43 -8.35 3.00
CA ASN A 89 16.50 -6.90 2.76
C ASN A 89 15.13 -6.27 2.43
N GLY A 90 14.02 -7.03 2.47
CA GLY A 90 12.67 -6.55 2.15
C GLY A 90 12.33 -6.47 0.65
N ILE A 91 13.32 -6.63 -0.24
CA ILE A 91 13.13 -6.53 -1.70
C ILE A 91 13.75 -7.74 -2.42
N GLY A 92 13.53 -8.94 -1.89
CA GLY A 92 13.91 -10.21 -2.52
C GLY A 92 15.42 -10.44 -2.66
N GLY A 93 16.23 -9.82 -1.79
CA GLY A 93 17.70 -9.89 -1.87
C GLY A 93 18.30 -9.12 -3.04
N VAL A 94 17.50 -8.35 -3.77
CA VAL A 94 17.98 -7.54 -4.90
C VAL A 94 18.75 -6.34 -4.38
N VAL A 95 19.92 -6.08 -4.97
CA VAL A 95 20.74 -4.90 -4.68
C VAL A 95 20.50 -3.85 -5.77
N LEU A 96 19.95 -2.71 -5.36
CA LEU A 96 19.82 -1.53 -6.20
C LEU A 96 21.03 -0.60 -6.04
N PRO A 97 21.32 0.28 -7.00
CA PRO A 97 22.22 1.41 -6.79
C PRO A 97 21.76 2.23 -5.57
N PRO A 98 22.62 2.43 -4.55
CA PRO A 98 22.20 3.12 -3.34
C PRO A 98 22.00 4.61 -3.61
N SER A 99 20.87 5.14 -3.16
CA SER A 99 20.59 6.57 -3.16
C SER A 99 21.54 7.30 -2.23
N LEU A 100 22.08 8.43 -2.69
CA LEU A 100 22.88 9.34 -1.86
C LEU A 100 22.00 10.29 -1.03
N ARG A 101 20.67 10.25 -1.22
CA ARG A 101 19.74 11.11 -0.50
C ARG A 101 19.62 10.68 0.96
N ALA A 102 19.48 11.67 1.83
CA ALA A 102 19.03 11.46 3.19
C ALA A 102 17.50 11.37 3.21
N THR A 103 16.97 10.71 4.22
CA THR A 103 15.53 10.80 4.54
C THR A 103 15.19 12.23 4.95
N HIS A 104 13.92 12.58 4.79
CA HIS A 104 13.36 13.86 5.21
C HIS A 104 13.55 14.07 6.72
N GLU A 105 13.65 15.34 7.15
CA GLU A 105 13.93 15.69 8.55
C GLU A 105 12.74 15.45 9.48
N GLN A 106 11.52 15.56 8.95
CA GLN A 106 10.29 15.22 9.65
C GLN A 106 10.03 13.71 9.57
N ASP A 107 9.34 13.16 10.57
CA ASP A 107 8.77 11.82 10.46
C ASP A 107 7.57 11.78 9.48
N ALA A 108 7.17 10.57 9.10
CA ALA A 108 6.12 10.32 8.12
C ALA A 108 4.79 11.01 8.46
N ALA A 109 4.36 10.94 9.73
CA ALA A 109 3.10 11.52 10.18
C ALA A 109 3.14 13.06 10.10
N HIS A 110 4.24 13.68 10.52
CA HIS A 110 4.43 15.13 10.42
C HIS A 110 4.56 15.60 8.95
N LEU A 111 5.23 14.83 8.09
CA LEU A 111 5.32 15.14 6.66
C LEU A 111 3.92 15.12 6.02
N LEU A 112 3.10 14.10 6.29
CA LEU A 112 1.72 14.01 5.80
C LEU A 112 0.89 15.22 6.27
N VAL A 113 0.94 15.56 7.57
CA VAL A 113 0.22 16.73 8.11
C VAL A 113 0.70 18.02 7.45
N THR A 114 2.00 18.18 7.24
CA THR A 114 2.59 19.35 6.58
C THR A 114 2.08 19.50 5.15
N LEU A 115 2.11 18.42 4.35
CA LEU A 115 1.63 18.42 2.98
C LEU A 115 0.12 18.64 2.90
N ALA A 116 -0.67 18.03 3.79
CA ALA A 116 -2.12 18.21 3.85
C ALA A 116 -2.51 19.66 4.17
N ARG A 117 -1.76 20.33 5.05
CA ARG A 117 -1.97 21.77 5.36
C ARG A 117 -1.55 22.67 4.19
N GLN A 118 -0.52 22.31 3.45
CA GLN A 118 -0.07 23.07 2.26
C GLN A 118 -1.04 22.91 1.08
N HIS A 119 -1.69 21.74 0.98
CA HIS A 119 -2.58 21.37 -0.13
C HIS A 119 -3.96 20.88 0.39
N PRO A 120 -4.71 21.73 1.11
CA PRO A 120 -5.95 21.31 1.76
C PRO A 120 -6.97 20.80 0.75
N GLY A 121 -7.51 19.60 1.02
CA GLY A 121 -8.49 18.89 0.20
C GLY A 121 -7.93 18.28 -1.09
N GLN A 122 -6.61 18.31 -1.32
CA GLN A 122 -5.99 17.85 -2.57
C GLN A 122 -5.18 16.56 -2.40
N ILE A 123 -4.57 16.34 -1.24
CA ILE A 123 -3.75 15.16 -0.97
C ILE A 123 -4.63 13.91 -0.88
N ARG A 124 -4.32 12.91 -1.68
CA ARG A 124 -4.80 11.54 -1.56
C ARG A 124 -3.75 10.73 -0.85
N VAL A 125 -4.17 9.92 0.10
CA VAL A 125 -3.25 9.01 0.81
C VAL A 125 -3.43 7.61 0.26
N LEU A 126 -2.33 6.98 -0.17
CA LEU A 126 -2.27 5.56 -0.45
C LEU A 126 -1.53 4.89 0.70
N ALA A 127 -2.24 4.16 1.54
CA ALA A 127 -1.66 3.40 2.64
C ALA A 127 -1.64 1.92 2.28
N ILE A 128 -0.44 1.38 2.09
CA ILE A 128 -0.19 0.00 1.68
C ILE A 128 0.65 -0.79 2.71
N GLY A 129 0.99 -0.16 3.83
CA GLY A 129 1.53 -0.82 5.02
C GLY A 129 0.60 -0.70 6.24
N PRO A 130 1.09 -1.07 7.44
CA PRO A 130 0.37 -0.87 8.70
C PRO A 130 0.01 0.60 8.95
N LEU A 131 -1.22 0.84 9.44
CA LEU A 131 -1.82 2.19 9.48
C LEU A 131 -1.30 3.10 10.62
N THR A 132 -0.18 2.75 11.26
CA THR A 132 0.37 3.42 12.44
C THR A 132 0.68 4.89 12.17
N ASN A 133 1.32 5.21 11.04
CA ASN A 133 1.63 6.58 10.65
C ASN A 133 0.38 7.43 10.47
N LEU A 134 -0.69 6.86 9.90
CA LEU A 134 -1.96 7.55 9.70
C LEU A 134 -2.69 7.79 11.03
N ALA A 135 -2.71 6.80 11.92
CA ALA A 135 -3.26 6.99 13.26
C ALA A 135 -2.49 8.08 14.02
N ARG A 136 -1.16 8.08 13.93
CA ARG A 136 -0.32 9.13 14.51
C ARG A 136 -0.60 10.50 13.89
N ALA A 137 -0.79 10.57 12.57
CA ALA A 137 -1.13 11.82 11.88
C ALA A 137 -2.49 12.38 12.34
N LEU A 138 -3.47 11.51 12.60
CA LEU A 138 -4.76 11.90 13.18
C LEU A 138 -4.63 12.44 14.62
N GLU A 139 -3.69 11.92 15.42
CA GLU A 139 -3.40 12.46 16.74
C GLU A 139 -2.74 13.85 16.68
N ILE A 140 -1.82 14.05 15.74
CA ILE A 140 -1.11 15.31 15.53
C ILE A 140 -2.07 16.39 14.99
N GLU A 141 -2.94 16.01 14.06
CA GLU A 141 -3.89 16.89 13.39
C GLU A 141 -5.28 16.26 13.36
N PRO A 142 -6.12 16.49 14.40
CA PRO A 142 -7.48 15.95 14.44
C PRO A 142 -8.38 16.42 13.29
N ASP A 143 -8.07 17.57 12.65
CA ASP A 143 -8.78 18.05 11.46
C ASP A 143 -8.25 17.45 10.14
N LEU A 144 -7.26 16.54 10.19
CA LEU A 144 -6.65 15.89 9.02
C LEU A 144 -7.69 15.28 8.08
N PRO A 145 -8.79 14.65 8.57
CA PRO A 145 -9.85 14.14 7.70
C PRO A 145 -10.48 15.16 6.75
N ARG A 146 -10.39 16.46 7.08
CA ARG A 146 -10.88 17.57 6.24
C ARG A 146 -9.80 18.14 5.33
N LEU A 147 -8.53 17.88 5.62
CA LEU A 147 -7.37 18.38 4.89
C LEU A 147 -6.90 17.43 3.79
N VAL A 148 -7.18 16.13 3.92
CA VAL A 148 -6.95 15.16 2.84
C VAL A 148 -8.23 14.92 2.04
N ARG A 149 -8.08 14.54 0.78
CA ARG A 149 -9.19 14.29 -0.14
C ARG A 149 -9.84 12.93 0.12
N ASP A 150 -9.03 11.89 0.11
CA ASP A 150 -9.41 10.50 0.33
C ASP A 150 -8.20 9.68 0.81
N VAL A 151 -8.50 8.53 1.41
CA VAL A 151 -7.53 7.53 1.85
C VAL A 151 -7.87 6.20 1.17
N ILE A 152 -6.91 5.63 0.47
CA ILE A 152 -7.00 4.32 -0.16
C ILE A 152 -6.11 3.40 0.66
N VAL A 153 -6.68 2.33 1.21
CA VAL A 153 -6.00 1.39 2.09
C VAL A 153 -5.94 0.03 1.42
N MET A 154 -4.76 -0.56 1.28
CA MET A 154 -4.63 -2.00 1.07
C MET A 154 -4.66 -2.69 2.43
N GLY A 155 -5.65 -3.55 2.65
CA GLY A 155 -5.71 -4.34 3.88
C GLY A 155 -7.08 -4.93 4.19
N GLY A 156 -7.09 -5.82 5.18
CA GLY A 156 -8.30 -6.48 5.66
C GLY A 156 -8.74 -7.68 4.81
N ALA A 157 -9.65 -8.47 5.40
CA ALA A 157 -10.27 -9.64 4.80
C ALA A 157 -11.67 -9.84 5.40
N PHE A 158 -12.70 -10.03 4.57
CA PHE A 158 -14.10 -10.11 5.02
C PHE A 158 -14.74 -11.46 4.76
N LEU A 159 -14.65 -11.93 3.51
CA LEU A 159 -15.27 -13.16 3.01
C LEU A 159 -14.23 -14.22 2.61
N VAL A 160 -12.95 -13.91 2.82
CA VAL A 160 -11.81 -14.78 2.53
C VAL A 160 -10.93 -14.96 3.79
N PRO A 161 -10.07 -15.99 3.83
CA PRO A 161 -9.09 -16.13 4.91
C PRO A 161 -8.12 -14.94 4.96
N GLY A 162 -7.58 -14.69 6.15
CA GLY A 162 -6.41 -13.83 6.32
C GLY A 162 -5.13 -14.47 5.77
N ASN A 163 -4.06 -13.68 5.64
CA ASN A 163 -2.75 -14.12 5.15
C ASN A 163 -1.68 -14.25 6.24
N VAL A 164 -1.84 -13.59 7.40
CA VAL A 164 -0.93 -13.75 8.56
C VAL A 164 -1.52 -14.65 9.64
N THR A 165 -2.84 -14.59 9.83
CA THR A 165 -3.61 -15.58 10.60
C THR A 165 -4.81 -16.00 9.77
N PRO A 166 -5.53 -17.08 10.13
CA PRO A 166 -6.75 -17.46 9.41
C PRO A 166 -7.81 -16.35 9.33
N LEU A 167 -7.76 -15.34 10.22
CA LEU A 167 -8.78 -14.30 10.39
C LEU A 167 -8.32 -12.88 10.08
N ALA A 168 -7.01 -12.66 9.87
CA ALA A 168 -6.46 -11.33 9.74
C ALA A 168 -5.48 -11.21 8.59
N GLU A 169 -5.57 -10.07 7.92
CA GLU A 169 -4.63 -9.61 6.90
C GLU A 169 -3.45 -8.91 7.60
N ALA A 170 -2.25 -9.01 7.03
CA ALA A 170 -0.97 -8.58 7.61
C ALA A 170 -0.93 -7.11 8.07
N ASN A 171 -1.34 -6.14 7.23
CA ASN A 171 -1.31 -4.72 7.56
C ASN A 171 -2.22 -4.39 8.74
N ILE A 172 -3.46 -4.89 8.71
CA ILE A 172 -4.41 -4.69 9.81
C ILE A 172 -4.02 -5.48 11.06
N HIS A 173 -3.46 -6.67 10.90
CA HIS A 173 -2.93 -7.45 12.02
C HIS A 173 -1.70 -6.79 12.63
N ASN A 174 -0.91 -6.02 11.89
CA ASN A 174 0.28 -5.43 12.44
C ASN A 174 -0.06 -4.34 13.47
N ASP A 175 -1.01 -3.48 13.14
CA ASP A 175 -1.56 -2.47 14.05
C ASP A 175 -3.09 -2.30 13.91
N PRO A 176 -3.89 -3.17 14.55
CA PRO A 176 -5.34 -3.11 14.51
C PRO A 176 -5.91 -1.94 15.28
N GLU A 177 -5.19 -1.42 16.29
CA GLU A 177 -5.62 -0.23 17.02
C GLU A 177 -5.52 1.02 16.11
N ALA A 178 -4.41 1.15 15.38
CA ALA A 178 -4.27 2.20 14.37
C ALA A 178 -5.31 2.04 13.25
N ALA A 179 -5.53 0.81 12.77
CA ALA A 179 -6.53 0.55 11.74
C ALA A 179 -7.96 0.89 12.19
N ASP A 180 -8.34 0.54 13.42
CA ASP A 180 -9.65 0.89 13.98
C ASP A 180 -9.82 2.42 14.08
N ALA A 181 -8.78 3.13 14.51
CA ALA A 181 -8.79 4.59 14.59
C ALA A 181 -8.93 5.24 13.19
N VAL A 182 -8.19 4.74 12.19
CA VAL A 182 -8.27 5.21 10.81
C VAL A 182 -9.65 4.95 10.20
N PHE A 183 -10.24 3.78 10.40
CA PHE A 183 -11.59 3.49 9.89
C PHE A 183 -12.70 4.21 10.67
N ALA A 184 -12.45 4.65 11.90
CA ALA A 184 -13.39 5.44 12.69
C ALA A 184 -13.37 6.95 12.37
N ALA A 185 -12.27 7.46 11.80
CA ALA A 185 -12.11 8.88 11.49
C ALA A 185 -13.04 9.35 10.35
N ASP A 186 -13.39 10.64 10.36
CA ASP A 186 -14.41 11.22 9.45
C ASP A 186 -13.85 11.59 8.05
N TRP A 187 -13.05 10.71 7.44
CA TRP A 187 -12.55 10.86 6.07
C TRP A 187 -13.10 9.81 5.11
N ALA A 188 -12.98 10.08 3.81
CA ALA A 188 -13.37 9.12 2.78
C ALA A 188 -12.32 8.02 2.69
N VAL A 189 -12.66 6.81 3.15
CA VAL A 189 -11.78 5.63 3.04
C VAL A 189 -12.30 4.68 1.97
N THR A 190 -11.42 4.26 1.06
CA THR A 190 -11.62 3.11 0.18
C THR A 190 -10.68 1.99 0.62
N LEU A 191 -11.25 0.86 1.01
CA LEU A 191 -10.50 -0.33 1.43
C LEU A 191 -10.41 -1.32 0.26
N VAL A 192 -9.19 -1.80 -0.01
CA VAL A 192 -8.87 -2.77 -1.05
C VAL A 192 -8.39 -4.05 -0.34
N PRO A 193 -9.33 -4.93 0.07
CA PRO A 193 -9.04 -6.09 0.90
C PRO A 193 -8.55 -7.32 0.11
N LEU A 194 -8.13 -8.35 0.84
CA LEU A 194 -7.79 -9.66 0.28
C LEU A 194 -8.91 -10.26 -0.57
N ASP A 195 -10.17 -9.92 -0.28
CA ASP A 195 -11.34 -10.34 -1.05
C ASP A 195 -11.22 -10.01 -2.54
N VAL A 196 -10.58 -8.87 -2.88
CA VAL A 196 -10.34 -8.47 -4.27
C VAL A 196 -8.91 -8.75 -4.70
N THR A 197 -7.90 -8.45 -3.88
CA THR A 197 -6.50 -8.51 -4.32
C THR A 197 -6.04 -9.92 -4.67
N THR A 198 -6.51 -10.94 -3.96
CA THR A 198 -6.11 -12.34 -4.20
C THR A 198 -6.51 -12.88 -5.57
N GLY A 199 -7.50 -12.25 -6.22
CA GLY A 199 -7.90 -12.56 -7.59
C GLY A 199 -6.99 -11.96 -8.67
N HIS A 200 -6.12 -11.01 -8.32
CA HIS A 200 -5.23 -10.31 -9.25
C HIS A 200 -3.80 -10.79 -9.06
N ARG A 201 -3.24 -11.39 -10.11
CA ARG A 201 -1.93 -12.02 -10.02
C ARG A 201 -1.10 -11.86 -11.29
N PHE A 202 0.19 -11.73 -11.11
CA PHE A 202 1.14 -12.06 -12.16
C PHE A 202 1.35 -13.57 -12.26
N LEU A 203 1.59 -14.00 -13.49
CA LEU A 203 1.88 -15.38 -13.89
C LEU A 203 3.31 -15.41 -14.42
N GLN A 204 3.85 -16.60 -14.66
CA GLN A 204 5.23 -16.77 -15.11
C GLN A 204 5.52 -15.95 -16.38
N GLU A 205 4.60 -15.88 -17.34
CA GLU A 205 4.75 -15.05 -18.55
C GLU A 205 4.98 -13.56 -18.26
N HIS A 206 4.27 -12.99 -17.28
CA HIS A 206 4.44 -11.59 -16.89
C HIS A 206 5.80 -11.36 -16.21
N LEU A 207 6.27 -12.33 -15.42
CA LEU A 207 7.59 -12.27 -14.79
C LEU A 207 8.70 -12.34 -15.85
N ASP A 208 8.58 -13.24 -16.83
CA ASP A 208 9.55 -13.39 -17.92
C ASP A 208 9.68 -12.08 -18.73
N GLU A 209 8.57 -11.39 -18.99
CA GLU A 209 8.58 -10.08 -19.64
C GLU A 209 9.30 -9.00 -18.81
N LEU A 210 9.06 -8.95 -17.49
CA LEU A 210 9.77 -8.03 -16.60
C LEU A 210 11.27 -8.32 -16.56
N LEU A 211 11.67 -9.60 -16.49
CA LEU A 211 13.08 -10.01 -16.45
C LEU A 211 13.84 -9.66 -17.75
N LEU A 212 13.14 -9.60 -18.89
CA LEU A 212 13.70 -9.19 -20.18
C LEU A 212 13.72 -7.67 -20.39
N ALA A 213 12.98 -6.91 -19.57
CA ALA A 213 12.92 -5.46 -19.69
C ALA A 213 14.25 -4.79 -19.26
N PRO A 214 14.54 -3.56 -19.73
CA PRO A 214 15.67 -2.79 -19.22
C PRO A 214 15.51 -2.48 -17.72
N ALA A 215 16.64 -2.18 -17.07
CA ALA A 215 16.61 -1.60 -15.73
C ALA A 215 15.82 -0.26 -15.74
N PRO A 216 15.05 0.05 -14.68
CA PRO A 216 14.97 -0.68 -13.40
C PRO A 216 13.99 -1.88 -13.38
N TYR A 217 13.19 -2.11 -14.42
CA TYR A 217 12.10 -3.10 -14.39
C TYR A 217 12.57 -4.55 -14.30
N ALA A 218 13.71 -4.90 -14.90
CA ALA A 218 14.33 -6.21 -14.67
C ALA A 218 14.74 -6.42 -13.21
N SER A 219 15.09 -5.36 -12.46
CA SER A 219 15.36 -5.49 -11.02
C SER A 219 14.08 -5.81 -10.26
N ILE A 220 12.96 -5.17 -10.61
CA ILE A 220 11.63 -5.49 -10.04
C ILE A 220 11.22 -6.93 -10.37
N GLY A 221 11.47 -7.38 -11.61
CA GLY A 221 11.28 -8.79 -11.99
C GLY A 221 12.06 -9.75 -11.07
N LYS A 222 13.32 -9.45 -10.76
CA LYS A 222 14.12 -10.26 -9.83
C LYS A 222 13.58 -10.26 -8.40
N MET A 223 13.04 -9.13 -7.93
CA MET A 223 12.38 -9.05 -6.62
C MET A 223 11.18 -10.00 -6.63
N LEU A 224 10.33 -9.88 -7.65
CA LEU A 224 9.15 -10.72 -7.82
C LEU A 224 9.48 -12.21 -7.91
N ASP A 225 10.60 -12.61 -8.52
CA ASP A 225 10.97 -14.03 -8.60
C ASP A 225 11.03 -14.70 -7.20
N THR A 226 11.52 -13.98 -6.18
CA THR A 226 11.48 -14.44 -4.77
C THR A 226 10.04 -14.53 -4.24
N TYR A 227 9.20 -13.55 -4.58
CA TYR A 227 7.80 -13.52 -4.19
C TYR A 227 6.97 -14.63 -4.85
N PHE A 228 7.31 -15.00 -6.08
CA PHE A 228 6.76 -16.15 -6.81
C PHE A 228 7.13 -17.47 -6.12
N ASP A 229 8.37 -17.61 -5.63
CA ASP A 229 8.80 -18.77 -4.85
C ASP A 229 7.97 -18.92 -3.56
N PHE A 230 7.75 -17.82 -2.83
CA PHE A 230 6.89 -17.83 -1.65
C PHE A 230 5.47 -18.32 -1.98
N TYR A 231 4.81 -17.71 -2.97
CA TYR A 231 3.43 -18.08 -3.33
C TYR A 231 3.31 -19.46 -3.96
N ALA A 232 4.37 -20.01 -4.55
CA ALA A 232 4.38 -21.41 -4.94
C ALA A 232 4.14 -22.35 -3.75
N THR A 233 4.61 -21.99 -2.55
CA THR A 233 4.35 -22.75 -1.32
C THR A 233 2.91 -22.62 -0.82
N VAL A 234 2.23 -21.51 -1.13
CA VAL A 234 0.86 -21.20 -0.69
C VAL A 234 -0.19 -21.76 -1.65
N TYR A 235 0.00 -21.56 -2.95
CA TYR A 235 -0.98 -21.90 -3.99
C TYR A 235 -0.61 -23.12 -4.83
N GLY A 236 0.56 -23.74 -4.59
CA GLY A 236 1.06 -24.86 -5.39
C GLY A 236 1.42 -24.49 -6.83
N SER A 237 1.49 -23.20 -7.14
CA SER A 237 1.84 -22.66 -8.47
C SER A 237 2.58 -21.33 -8.32
N ARG A 238 3.54 -21.10 -9.22
CA ARG A 238 4.33 -19.86 -9.29
C ARG A 238 3.45 -18.71 -9.78
N VAL A 239 3.02 -17.87 -8.85
CA VAL A 239 2.25 -16.64 -9.10
C VAL A 239 2.71 -15.54 -8.14
N ALA A 240 2.47 -14.27 -8.46
CA ALA A 240 2.60 -13.17 -7.49
C ALA A 240 1.26 -12.47 -7.35
N ILE A 241 0.75 -12.33 -6.13
CA ILE A 241 -0.50 -11.61 -5.88
C ILE A 241 -0.23 -10.10 -5.90
N LEU A 242 -1.13 -9.34 -6.53
CA LEU A 242 -0.98 -7.90 -6.74
C LEU A 242 -1.77 -7.14 -5.67
N HIS A 243 -1.30 -7.19 -4.43
CA HIS A 243 -1.91 -6.51 -3.29
C HIS A 243 -1.86 -4.98 -3.46
N ASP A 244 -0.70 -4.38 -3.24
CA ASP A 244 -0.51 -2.92 -3.23
C ASP A 244 -0.64 -2.28 -4.61
N PRO A 245 -0.14 -2.90 -5.71
CA PRO A 245 -0.33 -2.34 -7.04
C PRO A 245 -1.80 -2.19 -7.40
N LEU A 246 -2.67 -3.10 -6.94
CA LEU A 246 -4.11 -2.97 -7.18
C LEU A 246 -4.70 -1.79 -6.40
N ALA A 247 -4.26 -1.55 -5.18
CA ALA A 247 -4.68 -0.37 -4.41
C ALA A 247 -4.25 0.93 -5.10
N ALA A 248 -3.02 0.99 -5.63
CA ALA A 248 -2.54 2.12 -6.43
C ALA A 248 -3.37 2.31 -7.71
N ALA A 249 -3.80 1.23 -8.36
CA ALA A 249 -4.63 1.28 -9.57
C ALA A 249 -6.09 1.67 -9.30
N VAL A 250 -6.64 1.29 -8.15
CA VAL A 250 -7.94 1.78 -7.68
C VAL A 250 -7.86 3.28 -7.39
N LEU A 251 -6.75 3.74 -6.78
CA LEU A 251 -6.49 5.17 -6.58
C LEU A 251 -6.44 5.90 -7.92
N SER A 252 -5.64 5.43 -8.89
CA SER A 252 -5.48 6.09 -10.20
C SER A 252 -6.76 6.12 -11.04
N GLY A 253 -7.69 5.19 -10.77
CA GLY A 253 -8.90 4.98 -11.56
C GLY A 253 -8.70 4.09 -12.78
N GLU A 254 -7.48 3.59 -13.03
CA GLU A 254 -7.22 2.64 -14.13
C GLU A 254 -7.82 1.26 -13.86
N SER A 255 -7.93 0.87 -12.58
CA SER A 255 -8.72 -0.30 -12.19
C SER A 255 -10.12 0.13 -11.80
N GLN A 256 -11.07 0.00 -12.74
CA GLN A 256 -12.44 0.43 -12.50
C GLN A 256 -13.13 -0.48 -11.48
N VAL A 257 -13.40 0.06 -10.30
CA VAL A 257 -14.24 -0.60 -9.28
C VAL A 257 -15.66 -0.76 -9.79
N THR A 258 -16.18 -1.98 -9.75
CA THR A 258 -17.52 -2.33 -10.26
C THR A 258 -18.50 -2.70 -9.16
N ASN A 259 -18.01 -3.15 -8.01
CA ASN A 259 -18.84 -3.50 -6.86
C ASN A 259 -18.15 -3.08 -5.57
N THR A 260 -18.91 -2.44 -4.69
CA THR A 260 -18.47 -2.05 -3.35
C THR A 260 -19.51 -2.38 -2.32
N LEU A 261 -19.05 -2.47 -1.07
CA LEU A 261 -19.89 -2.47 0.11
C LEU A 261 -19.52 -1.24 0.95
N ASP A 262 -20.42 -0.27 1.01
CA ASP A 262 -20.20 0.97 1.76
C ASP A 262 -20.78 0.78 3.18
N VAL A 263 -19.93 0.44 4.15
CA VAL A 263 -20.33 0.05 5.52
C VAL A 263 -19.33 0.54 6.57
N PRO A 264 -19.75 0.79 7.82
CA PRO A 264 -18.80 0.95 8.92
C PRO A 264 -17.92 -0.30 9.04
N VAL A 265 -16.61 -0.08 9.17
CA VAL A 265 -15.64 -1.16 9.41
C VAL A 265 -15.17 -1.08 10.86
N LEU A 266 -15.15 -2.24 11.51
CA LEU A 266 -14.64 -2.45 12.87
C LEU A 266 -13.42 -3.37 12.79
N VAL A 267 -12.41 -3.12 13.63
CA VAL A 267 -11.24 -3.98 13.74
C VAL A 267 -11.14 -4.55 15.15
N THR A 268 -10.89 -5.85 15.25
CA THR A 268 -10.63 -6.48 16.55
C THR A 268 -9.19 -6.17 17.00
N GLY A 269 -9.04 -5.27 17.98
CA GLY A 269 -7.76 -5.00 18.65
C GLY A 269 -7.42 -5.99 19.77
N GLY A 270 -6.43 -5.64 20.59
CA GLY A 270 -6.01 -6.39 21.77
C GLY A 270 -5.19 -7.64 21.45
N HIS A 271 -5.28 -8.66 22.31
CA HIS A 271 -4.61 -9.95 22.12
C HIS A 271 -5.64 -11.06 21.87
N GLY A 272 -5.25 -12.07 21.09
CA GLY A 272 -6.07 -13.27 20.88
C GLY A 272 -6.12 -13.72 19.42
N PRO A 273 -6.84 -14.81 19.14
CA PRO A 273 -6.90 -15.41 17.81
C PRO A 273 -7.61 -14.52 16.76
N ASP A 274 -8.48 -13.62 17.21
CA ASP A 274 -9.25 -12.73 16.34
C ASP A 274 -8.57 -11.38 16.10
N ARG A 275 -7.38 -11.15 16.67
CA ARG A 275 -6.64 -9.89 16.54
C ARG A 275 -6.43 -9.55 15.06
N GLY A 276 -6.71 -8.31 14.67
CA GLY A 276 -6.56 -7.85 13.28
C GLY A 276 -7.73 -8.20 12.37
N ARG A 277 -8.76 -8.89 12.87
CA ARG A 277 -9.93 -9.22 12.06
C ARG A 277 -10.73 -7.96 11.71
N THR A 278 -10.91 -7.70 10.42
CA THR A 278 -11.83 -6.69 9.89
C THR A 278 -13.26 -7.21 9.84
N ARG A 279 -14.22 -6.38 10.25
CA ARG A 279 -15.65 -6.72 10.30
C ARG A 279 -16.49 -5.60 9.71
N ALA A 280 -17.37 -5.95 8.78
CA ALA A 280 -18.40 -5.05 8.29
C ALA A 280 -19.56 -4.98 9.29
N ASP A 281 -19.94 -3.77 9.69
CA ASP A 281 -21.19 -3.54 10.41
C ASP A 281 -22.35 -3.51 9.42
N LEU A 282 -23.07 -4.64 9.33
CA LEU A 282 -24.19 -4.82 8.39
C LEU A 282 -25.55 -4.43 8.97
N ARG A 283 -25.59 -3.82 10.16
CA ARG A 283 -26.84 -3.37 10.78
C ARG A 283 -27.50 -2.29 9.93
N THR A 284 -28.80 -2.41 9.72
CA THR A 284 -29.61 -1.48 8.90
C THR A 284 -30.56 -0.62 9.75
N ASP A 285 -30.49 -0.74 11.07
CA ASP A 285 -31.36 -0.06 12.04
C ASP A 285 -30.92 1.37 12.38
N GLY A 286 -29.90 1.90 11.70
CA GLY A 286 -29.35 3.23 11.94
C GLY A 286 -28.50 3.35 13.21
N SER A 287 -28.16 2.25 13.87
CA SER A 287 -27.33 2.26 15.08
C SER A 287 -25.83 2.43 14.84
N ALA A 288 -25.40 2.45 13.57
CA ALA A 288 -24.01 2.71 13.18
C ALA A 288 -23.62 4.16 13.51
N THR A 289 -22.49 4.32 14.20
CA THR A 289 -21.97 5.64 14.62
C THR A 289 -20.77 6.11 13.82
N ARG A 290 -20.18 5.25 12.98
CA ARG A 290 -19.02 5.57 12.15
C ARG A 290 -19.43 5.86 10.72
N ARG A 291 -18.66 6.70 10.04
CA ARG A 291 -18.78 6.91 8.61
C ARG A 291 -18.56 5.59 7.86
N PRO A 292 -19.34 5.29 6.80
CA PRO A 292 -19.10 4.13 5.97
C PRO A 292 -17.74 4.19 5.27
N VAL A 293 -17.01 3.07 5.30
CA VAL A 293 -15.84 2.79 4.47
C VAL A 293 -16.33 2.11 3.19
N ARG A 294 -15.80 2.53 2.04
CA ARG A 294 -16.05 1.87 0.76
C ARG A 294 -15.16 0.64 0.64
N VAL A 295 -15.71 -0.55 0.88
CA VAL A 295 -14.98 -1.81 0.74
C VAL A 295 -15.09 -2.31 -0.70
N VAL A 296 -13.97 -2.43 -1.40
CA VAL A 296 -13.94 -2.93 -2.78
C VAL A 296 -14.14 -4.44 -2.80
N LEU A 297 -15.13 -4.90 -3.56
CA LEU A 297 -15.41 -6.32 -3.73
C LEU A 297 -14.95 -6.85 -5.09
N THR A 298 -15.14 -6.05 -6.14
CA THR A 298 -14.70 -6.41 -7.50
C THR A 298 -14.26 -5.19 -8.30
N VAL A 299 -13.31 -5.41 -9.19
CA VAL A 299 -12.94 -4.49 -10.28
C VAL A 299 -13.30 -5.13 -11.63
N ARG A 300 -13.42 -4.31 -12.68
CA ARG A 300 -13.95 -4.75 -13.98
C ARG A 300 -13.07 -5.79 -14.68
N GLU A 301 -11.76 -5.56 -14.68
CA GLU A 301 -10.81 -6.32 -15.49
C GLU A 301 -9.65 -6.80 -14.62
N LEU A 302 -8.92 -7.82 -15.11
CA LEU A 302 -7.70 -8.24 -14.46
C LEU A 302 -6.66 -7.13 -14.58
N PHE A 303 -6.11 -6.70 -13.44
CA PHE A 303 -5.14 -5.61 -13.40
C PHE A 303 -3.75 -5.99 -13.96
N ALA A 304 -3.37 -7.28 -13.96
CA ALA A 304 -2.03 -7.71 -14.38
C ALA A 304 -1.62 -7.21 -15.78
N PRO A 305 -2.41 -7.40 -16.86
CA PRO A 305 -2.05 -6.85 -18.17
C PRO A 305 -1.84 -5.33 -18.18
N VAL A 306 -2.70 -4.58 -17.48
CA VAL A 306 -2.61 -3.11 -17.36
C VAL A 306 -1.33 -2.71 -16.64
N LEU A 307 -1.00 -3.40 -15.54
CA LEU A 307 0.23 -3.16 -14.78
C LEU A 307 1.47 -3.44 -15.63
N LEU A 308 1.50 -4.56 -16.35
CA LEU A 308 2.64 -4.91 -17.20
C LEU A 308 2.83 -3.88 -18.32
N GLU A 309 1.76 -3.49 -19.00
CA GLU A 309 1.80 -2.42 -20.01
C GLU A 309 2.31 -1.09 -19.43
N ARG A 310 1.90 -0.73 -18.22
CA ARG A 310 2.35 0.50 -17.55
C ARG A 310 3.87 0.51 -17.30
N LEU A 311 4.41 -0.64 -16.90
CA LEU A 311 5.82 -0.79 -16.50
C LEU A 311 6.75 -0.95 -17.71
N VAL A 312 6.43 -1.88 -18.62
CA VAL A 312 7.33 -2.26 -19.72
C VAL A 312 6.76 -1.98 -21.11
N GLY A 313 5.51 -1.55 -21.18
CA GLY A 313 4.90 -1.14 -22.44
C GLY A 313 5.68 0.00 -23.08
N THR A 314 5.92 -0.13 -24.38
CA THR A 314 6.44 0.94 -25.23
C THR A 314 5.33 1.96 -25.45
N GLY A 315 4.99 2.71 -24.40
CA GLY A 315 3.99 3.76 -24.50
C GLY A 315 4.32 4.65 -25.70
N ARG A 316 3.39 4.71 -26.66
CA ARG A 316 3.34 5.75 -27.67
C ARG A 316 3.43 7.07 -26.93
N ALA A 317 4.53 7.77 -27.14
CA ALA A 317 4.62 9.18 -26.86
C ALA A 317 3.72 9.88 -27.88
N ASP A 318 2.43 9.99 -27.55
CA ASP A 318 1.52 10.94 -28.18
C ASP A 318 1.33 12.13 -27.23
#